data_AF-A0A936DZB9-F1
#
_entry.id   AF-A0A936DZB9-F1
#
_cell.length_a   1.000
_cell.length_b   1.000
_cell.length_c   1.000
_cell.angle_alpha   90.00
_cell.angle_beta   90.00
_cell.angle_gamma   90.00
#
_symmetry.space_group_name_H-M   'P 1'
#
loop_
_entity.id
_entity.type
_entity.pdbx_description
1 polymer ?
#
loop_
_entity_poly.entity_id
_entity_poly.type
_entity_poly.pdbx_seq_one_letter_code
_entity_poly.pdbx_strand_id
1 'polypeptide(L)'
;MLLKKYLLFTLLVLCIQLSYSQDKIFINHGFWDVASNWSPAGVPTSTQTVGIGSNYTCTIPAGYMAECAGLILTTNADIIIQHTGTLTVIATQIIFSPIRVYGGSTITNAGEIHAFGLMNTALILEALSTLTNQTTGIININKSNIGFASSGTVHNHGVINVGNTNDAQGSGLSLIGNFTNYQNASILIHKSSGVGIGSSGNFINQGTCQIAISGTVSTGIFVTTPFLNDTTGTITINSSINNGFNSNSSSAHVTNKGTISISYCNYGLTALFTNTNIGTISINNCTRGISLSYSGSASSNAGTIHIGNTGNISAYGIFQENNADLTNTGFLYIDNANFGMGINNPGTQFTNSGTVTIGNNANIGTTGIELYTSAILTNNIGGVIEINRCTGYAAMAIANFPTLNNSGTIKMGNLQNIGGGIISWWSSQITNTSTGIMEINRSSWVGILVDQSGTLFNNSGTITGGNLAPLARLIYCQNGGDFNNTISGTINGNDLSVLFIGIDGSGTNFNNTGLITGVIRPALLNLEYIS
;
A
#
# COMPACT_ATOMS: atom_id res chain seq x y z
N MET A 1 69.06 0.28 -32.66
CA MET A 1 68.77 1.73 -32.54
C MET A 1 67.28 2.06 -32.77
N LEU A 2 66.59 1.38 -33.70
CA LEU A 2 65.14 1.53 -33.94
C LEU A 2 64.26 1.18 -32.72
N LEU A 3 64.55 0.08 -32.02
CA LEU A 3 63.75 -0.41 -30.88
C LEU A 3 63.68 0.57 -29.69
N LYS A 4 64.78 1.31 -29.43
CA LYS A 4 64.82 2.37 -28.40
C LYS A 4 63.96 3.59 -28.77
N LYS A 5 63.86 3.93 -30.07
CA LYS A 5 63.02 5.05 -30.53
C LYS A 5 61.53 4.71 -30.45
N TYR A 6 61.15 3.47 -30.76
CA TYR A 6 59.78 3.00 -30.60
C TYR A 6 59.34 2.96 -29.14
N LEU A 7 60.18 2.42 -28.24
CA LEU A 7 59.88 2.37 -26.80
C LEU A 7 59.72 3.77 -26.19
N LEU A 8 60.55 4.73 -26.60
CA LEU A 8 60.46 6.11 -26.12
C LEU A 8 59.20 6.81 -26.64
N PHE A 9 58.79 6.53 -27.88
CA PHE A 9 57.57 7.08 -28.47
C PHE A 9 56.31 6.48 -27.83
N THR A 10 56.27 5.16 -27.56
CA THR A 10 55.16 4.55 -26.80
C THR A 10 55.12 5.04 -25.37
N LEU A 11 56.25 5.22 -24.68
CA LEU A 11 56.25 5.80 -23.33
C LEU A 11 55.75 7.24 -23.34
N LEU A 12 56.14 8.05 -24.33
CA LEU A 12 55.67 9.43 -24.49
C LEU A 12 54.17 9.49 -24.75
N VAL A 13 53.64 8.64 -25.64
CA VAL A 13 52.20 8.53 -25.90
C VAL A 13 51.45 8.07 -24.64
N LEU A 14 51.99 7.10 -23.89
CA LEU A 14 51.40 6.64 -22.62
C LEU A 14 51.41 7.75 -21.55
N CYS A 15 52.51 8.49 -21.44
CA CYS A 15 52.62 9.63 -20.52
C CYS A 15 51.70 10.78 -20.93
N ILE A 16 51.53 11.06 -22.22
CA ILE A 16 50.56 12.06 -22.73
C ILE A 16 49.13 11.61 -22.39
N GLN A 17 48.79 10.33 -22.57
CA GLN A 17 47.46 9.83 -22.19
C GLN A 17 47.22 9.87 -20.67
N LEU A 18 48.22 9.55 -19.86
CA LEU A 18 48.14 9.66 -18.40
C LEU A 18 48.05 11.14 -17.93
N SER A 19 48.66 12.07 -18.66
CA SER A 19 48.60 13.51 -18.37
C SER A 19 47.29 14.16 -18.81
N TYR A 20 46.64 13.61 -19.85
CA TYR A 20 45.30 14.01 -20.30
C TYR A 20 44.17 13.35 -19.50
N SER A 21 44.49 12.37 -18.64
CA SER A 21 43.52 11.61 -17.84
C SER A 21 43.33 12.15 -16.42
N GLN A 22 44.04 13.20 -15.99
CA GLN A 22 43.67 13.90 -14.76
C GLN A 22 42.52 14.85 -15.06
N ASP A 23 41.31 14.45 -14.69
CA ASP A 23 40.15 15.35 -14.66
C ASP A 23 40.49 16.56 -13.78
N LYS A 24 40.78 17.70 -14.40
CA LYS A 24 40.99 18.95 -13.67
C LYS A 24 39.67 19.39 -13.06
N ILE A 25 39.58 19.35 -11.74
CA ILE A 25 38.43 19.86 -10.98
C ILE A 25 38.56 21.38 -10.88
N PHE A 26 37.60 22.11 -11.43
CA PHE A 26 37.50 23.57 -11.28
C PHE A 26 36.94 23.91 -9.90
N ILE A 27 37.67 24.65 -9.07
CA ILE A 27 37.21 25.01 -7.72
C ILE A 27 36.62 26.43 -7.71
N ASN A 28 35.39 26.60 -7.22
CA ASN A 28 34.75 27.93 -7.11
C ASN A 28 34.70 28.47 -5.67
N HIS A 29 34.85 29.79 -5.55
CA HIS A 29 34.41 30.57 -4.39
C HIS A 29 33.70 31.86 -4.85
N GLY A 30 32.38 31.95 -4.69
CA GLY A 30 31.57 33.13 -5.05
C GLY A 30 30.55 32.87 -6.16
N PHE A 31 30.34 33.82 -7.06
CA PHE A 31 29.41 33.67 -8.17
C PHE A 31 29.97 32.75 -9.27
N TRP A 32 29.10 31.91 -9.86
CA TRP A 32 29.44 30.96 -10.92
C TRP A 32 29.88 31.65 -12.22
N ASP A 33 29.24 32.76 -12.58
CA ASP A 33 29.42 33.50 -13.84
C ASP A 33 30.66 34.41 -13.84
N VAL A 34 31.40 34.49 -12.74
CA VAL A 34 32.60 35.31 -12.60
C VAL A 34 33.86 34.45 -12.77
N ALA A 35 34.55 34.59 -13.89
CA ALA A 35 35.72 33.77 -14.25
C ALA A 35 36.86 33.78 -13.20
N SER A 36 37.05 34.88 -12.48
CA SER A 36 38.08 35.02 -11.44
C SER A 36 37.77 34.26 -10.15
N ASN A 37 36.53 33.80 -9.98
CA ASN A 37 36.12 33.00 -8.82
C ASN A 37 36.49 31.51 -8.98
N TRP A 38 36.97 31.12 -10.16
CA TRP A 38 37.35 29.76 -10.48
C TRP A 38 38.87 29.56 -10.45
N SER A 39 39.29 28.38 -10.00
CA SER A 39 40.67 27.90 -10.11
C SER A 39 40.71 26.57 -10.86
N PRO A 40 41.33 26.49 -12.06
CA PRO A 40 41.96 27.60 -12.79
C PRO A 40 40.92 28.65 -13.26
N ALA A 41 41.38 29.88 -13.52
CA ALA A 41 40.50 30.97 -13.92
C ALA A 41 39.76 30.67 -15.23
N GLY A 42 38.45 30.89 -15.24
CA GLY A 42 37.55 30.59 -16.34
C GLY A 42 36.25 29.95 -15.86
N VAL A 43 35.12 30.39 -16.43
CA VAL A 43 33.82 29.79 -16.12
C VAL A 43 33.76 28.38 -16.73
N PRO A 44 33.41 27.35 -15.93
CA PRO A 44 33.32 25.98 -16.41
C PRO A 44 32.27 25.79 -17.50
N THR A 45 32.49 24.77 -18.32
CA THR A 45 31.61 24.32 -19.41
C THR A 45 31.10 22.91 -19.14
N SER A 46 30.13 22.45 -19.94
CA SER A 46 29.54 21.10 -19.89
C SER A 46 30.52 19.93 -20.04
N THR A 47 31.80 20.19 -20.33
CA THR A 47 32.85 19.16 -20.44
C THR A 47 33.71 19.04 -19.18
N GLN A 48 33.55 19.95 -18.21
CA GLN A 48 34.43 20.07 -17.06
C GLN A 48 33.73 19.68 -15.75
N THR A 49 34.42 18.91 -14.91
CA THR A 49 33.99 18.63 -13.55
C THR A 49 34.36 19.81 -12.64
N VAL A 50 33.41 20.22 -11.80
CA VAL A 50 33.57 21.33 -10.87
C VAL A 50 33.49 20.84 -9.42
N GLY A 51 34.24 21.51 -8.55
CA GLY A 51 34.24 21.34 -7.12
C GLY A 51 33.89 22.65 -6.44
N ILE A 52 33.13 22.59 -5.34
CA ILE A 52 33.01 23.70 -4.40
C ILE A 52 33.82 23.32 -3.19
N GLY A 53 34.83 24.13 -2.89
CA GLY A 53 35.79 23.88 -1.81
C GLY A 53 35.15 23.95 -0.43
N SER A 54 35.81 23.39 0.58
CA SER A 54 35.27 23.32 1.92
C SER A 54 35.06 24.71 2.53
N ASN A 55 33.90 24.94 3.13
CA ASN A 55 33.47 26.23 3.67
C ASN A 55 33.33 27.34 2.61
N TYR A 56 33.26 26.98 1.32
CA TYR A 56 32.96 27.94 0.25
C TYR A 56 31.49 27.89 -0.10
N THR A 57 30.97 29.04 -0.54
CA THR A 57 29.65 29.17 -1.12
C THR A 57 29.78 29.54 -2.59
N CYS A 58 29.14 28.75 -3.46
CA CYS A 58 28.96 29.07 -4.86
C CYS A 58 27.52 29.54 -5.12
N THR A 59 27.33 30.64 -5.85
CA THR A 59 26.00 31.14 -6.23
C THR A 59 25.83 31.15 -7.74
N ILE A 60 24.75 30.54 -8.23
CA ILE A 60 24.27 30.68 -9.60
C ILE A 60 23.25 31.83 -9.61
N PRO A 61 23.56 32.96 -10.25
CA PRO A 61 22.66 34.12 -10.28
C PRO A 61 21.33 33.83 -10.97
N ALA A 62 20.33 34.66 -10.67
CA ALA A 62 19.07 34.66 -11.40
C ALA A 62 19.29 34.86 -12.91
N GLY A 63 18.56 34.09 -13.72
CA GLY A 63 18.64 34.13 -15.19
C GLY A 63 19.92 33.55 -15.81
N TYR A 64 20.86 33.07 -14.99
CA TYR A 64 22.11 32.49 -15.48
C TYR A 64 21.99 30.97 -15.67
N MET A 65 22.56 30.45 -16.76
CA MET A 65 22.65 29.01 -17.04
C MET A 65 24.07 28.51 -16.79
N ALA A 66 24.24 27.77 -15.70
CA ALA A 66 25.47 27.07 -15.35
C ALA A 66 25.47 25.65 -15.93
N GLU A 67 26.58 25.24 -16.53
CA GLU A 67 26.76 23.90 -17.08
C GLU A 67 28.09 23.27 -16.63
N CYS A 68 28.06 21.98 -16.28
CA CYS A 68 29.26 21.21 -15.99
C CYS A 68 29.09 19.71 -16.30
N ALA A 69 30.19 18.97 -16.37
CA ALA A 69 30.20 17.52 -16.54
C ALA A 69 29.97 16.76 -15.20
N GLY A 70 30.22 17.42 -14.09
CA GLY A 70 30.06 16.88 -12.74
C GLY A 70 30.20 17.98 -11.70
N LEU A 71 29.48 17.88 -10.59
CA LEU A 71 29.51 18.81 -9.48
C LEU A 71 29.78 18.06 -8.17
N ILE A 72 30.83 18.48 -7.48
CA ILE A 72 31.24 17.93 -6.19
C ILE A 72 31.24 19.03 -5.14
N LEU A 73 30.40 18.92 -4.11
CA LEU A 73 30.45 19.78 -2.93
C LEU A 73 31.29 19.07 -1.87
N THR A 74 32.49 19.56 -1.57
CA THR A 74 33.28 19.01 -0.45
C THR A 74 32.66 19.41 0.89
N THR A 75 33.13 18.85 2.00
CA THR A 75 32.56 19.05 3.34
C THR A 75 32.33 20.52 3.69
N ASN A 76 31.13 20.85 4.19
CA ASN A 76 30.68 22.21 4.53
C ASN A 76 30.69 23.20 3.35
N ALA A 77 30.60 22.73 2.12
CA ALA A 77 30.45 23.58 0.95
C ALA A 77 28.97 23.87 0.67
N ASP A 78 28.66 25.06 0.18
CA ASP A 78 27.30 25.45 -0.16
C ASP A 78 27.16 25.81 -1.63
N ILE A 79 26.05 25.42 -2.23
CA ILE A 79 25.60 25.95 -3.53
C ILE A 79 24.21 26.57 -3.41
N ILE A 80 24.06 27.76 -3.97
CA ILE A 80 22.81 28.50 -4.02
C ILE A 80 22.44 28.72 -5.49
N ILE A 81 21.29 28.20 -5.89
CA ILE A 81 20.69 28.45 -7.20
C ILE A 81 19.55 29.44 -6.99
N GLN A 82 19.73 30.67 -7.48
CA GLN A 82 18.71 31.71 -7.33
C GLN A 82 17.50 31.47 -8.24
N HIS A 83 16.40 32.17 -7.98
CA HIS A 83 15.20 32.11 -8.80
C HIS A 83 15.52 32.36 -10.28
N THR A 84 14.99 31.54 -11.18
CA THR A 84 15.30 31.51 -12.64
C THR A 84 16.74 31.16 -13.03
N GLY A 85 17.65 30.93 -12.08
CA GLY A 85 18.95 30.34 -12.36
C GLY A 85 18.82 28.86 -12.71
N THR A 86 19.72 28.34 -13.54
CA THR A 86 19.73 26.93 -13.96
C THR A 86 21.10 26.32 -13.73
N LEU A 87 21.14 25.12 -13.15
CA LEU A 87 22.30 24.24 -13.09
C LEU A 87 22.04 22.99 -13.92
N THR A 88 22.80 22.79 -14.98
CA THR A 88 22.76 21.58 -15.80
C THR A 88 24.04 20.77 -15.61
N VAL A 89 23.90 19.53 -15.14
CA VAL A 89 25.02 18.61 -14.93
C VAL A 89 24.83 17.37 -15.79
N ILE A 90 25.71 17.21 -16.77
CA ILE A 90 25.65 16.11 -17.75
C ILE A 90 26.88 15.23 -17.54
N ALA A 91 26.71 14.07 -16.90
CA ALA A 91 27.83 13.15 -16.75
C ALA A 91 28.40 12.77 -18.13
N THR A 92 29.69 12.98 -18.32
CA THR A 92 30.43 12.58 -19.53
C THR A 92 31.15 11.24 -19.34
N GLN A 93 31.21 10.74 -18.10
CA GLN A 93 31.87 9.48 -17.74
C GLN A 93 30.96 8.60 -16.88
N ILE A 94 31.07 7.28 -17.04
CA ILE A 94 30.27 6.26 -16.31
C ILE A 94 30.81 6.03 -14.88
N ILE A 95 31.90 6.69 -14.44
CA ILE A 95 32.51 6.40 -13.14
C ILE A 95 32.08 7.35 -12.00
N PHE A 96 31.42 8.47 -12.32
CA PHE A 96 30.98 9.44 -11.31
C PHE A 96 29.48 9.70 -11.33
N SER A 97 28.94 10.09 -10.17
CA SER A 97 27.60 10.68 -10.07
C SER A 97 27.65 12.12 -10.58
N PRO A 98 26.70 12.57 -11.41
CA PRO A 98 26.61 13.96 -11.87
C PRO A 98 26.73 14.95 -10.71
N ILE A 99 25.95 14.78 -9.64
CA ILE A 99 26.03 15.65 -8.46
C ILE A 99 26.32 14.79 -7.22
N ARG A 100 27.39 15.12 -6.50
CA ARG A 100 27.74 14.50 -5.21
C ARG A 100 27.98 15.56 -4.15
N VAL A 101 27.33 15.40 -3.00
CA VAL A 101 27.40 16.31 -1.87
C VAL A 101 27.90 15.58 -0.64
N TYR A 102 29.07 15.98 -0.16
CA TYR A 102 29.68 15.42 1.05
C TYR A 102 29.07 16.02 2.32
N GLY A 103 29.37 15.43 3.48
CA GLY A 103 28.71 15.79 4.74
C GLY A 103 28.89 17.25 5.16
N GLY A 104 27.85 17.81 5.79
CA GLY A 104 27.81 19.20 6.24
C GLY A 104 27.53 20.24 5.16
N SER A 105 27.49 19.82 3.89
CA SER A 105 27.30 20.70 2.73
C SER A 105 25.82 20.94 2.40
N THR A 106 25.51 22.08 1.78
CA THR A 106 24.13 22.49 1.51
C THR A 106 23.87 22.76 0.03
N ILE A 107 22.73 22.27 -0.47
CA ILE A 107 22.11 22.75 -1.72
C ILE A 107 20.88 23.58 -1.37
N THR A 108 20.85 24.84 -1.81
CA THR A 108 19.64 25.68 -1.78
C THR A 108 19.20 25.98 -3.20
N ASN A 109 18.04 25.45 -3.62
CA ASN A 109 17.52 25.61 -4.97
C ASN A 109 16.24 26.43 -5.01
N ALA A 110 16.28 27.60 -5.63
CA ALA A 110 15.11 28.41 -6.01
C ALA A 110 14.87 28.45 -7.52
N GLY A 111 15.80 27.92 -8.32
CA GLY A 111 15.74 27.85 -9.78
C GLY A 111 15.58 26.40 -10.25
N GLU A 112 16.38 25.99 -11.23
CA GLU A 112 16.32 24.64 -11.80
C GLU A 112 17.64 23.88 -11.65
N ILE A 113 17.56 22.61 -11.26
CA ILE A 113 18.67 21.66 -11.31
C ILE A 113 18.31 20.55 -12.29
N HIS A 114 19.17 20.31 -13.27
CA HIS A 114 19.02 19.23 -14.25
C HIS A 114 20.20 18.27 -14.11
N ALA A 115 19.96 17.06 -13.59
CA ALA A 115 20.99 16.04 -13.41
C ALA A 115 20.78 14.88 -14.38
N PHE A 116 21.68 14.73 -15.35
CA PHE A 116 21.64 13.67 -16.35
C PHE A 116 22.72 12.62 -16.06
N GLY A 117 22.29 11.43 -15.63
CA GLY A 117 23.18 10.29 -15.41
C GLY A 117 23.58 9.59 -16.71
N LEU A 118 24.70 8.86 -16.68
CA LEU A 118 25.03 7.80 -17.64
C LEU A 118 24.99 6.45 -16.92
N MET A 119 23.81 6.03 -16.46
CA MET A 119 23.58 4.77 -15.71
C MET A 119 24.19 4.69 -14.29
N ASN A 120 24.51 5.84 -13.68
CA ASN A 120 24.86 5.94 -12.25
C ASN A 120 23.73 6.58 -11.44
N THR A 121 23.95 6.76 -10.13
CA THR A 121 23.11 7.64 -9.31
C THR A 121 23.28 9.09 -9.75
N ALA A 122 22.20 9.79 -10.09
CA ALA A 122 22.28 11.15 -10.65
C ALA A 122 22.68 12.20 -9.61
N LEU A 123 22.02 12.14 -8.44
CA LEU A 123 22.24 13.03 -7.31
C LEU A 123 22.47 12.20 -6.04
N ILE A 124 23.57 12.45 -5.35
CA ILE A 124 23.90 11.85 -4.06
C ILE A 124 24.06 12.93 -3.00
N LEU A 125 23.31 12.78 -1.91
CA LEU A 125 23.50 13.52 -0.65
C LEU A 125 24.05 12.56 0.41
N GLU A 126 25.25 12.82 0.92
CA GLU A 126 25.83 12.04 2.01
C GLU A 126 25.30 12.49 3.37
N ALA A 127 25.60 11.72 4.42
CA ALA A 127 25.10 11.99 5.76
C ALA A 127 25.50 13.40 6.22
N LEU A 128 24.62 14.06 6.97
CA LEU A 128 24.77 15.45 7.44
C LEU A 128 24.67 16.54 6.35
N SER A 129 24.59 16.19 5.06
CA SER A 129 24.28 17.18 4.03
C SER A 129 22.80 17.57 4.07
N THR A 130 22.48 18.77 3.55
CA THR A 130 21.10 19.27 3.47
C THR A 130 20.78 19.73 2.05
N LEU A 131 19.61 19.37 1.55
CA LEU A 131 19.04 19.96 0.35
C LEU A 131 17.72 20.63 0.67
N THR A 132 17.60 21.90 0.31
CA THR A 132 16.35 22.66 0.34
C THR A 132 15.96 23.04 -1.08
N ASN A 133 14.94 22.37 -1.61
CA ASN A 133 14.28 22.75 -2.85
C ASN A 133 13.15 23.71 -2.50
N GLN A 134 13.32 25.00 -2.76
CA GLN A 134 12.35 26.04 -2.44
C GLN A 134 11.10 25.93 -3.33
N THR A 135 10.06 26.72 -3.04
CA THR A 135 8.76 26.64 -3.72
C THR A 135 8.83 26.79 -5.23
N THR A 136 9.72 27.63 -5.75
CA THR A 136 9.95 27.78 -7.20
C THR A 136 10.98 26.82 -7.76
N GLY A 137 11.63 26.04 -6.89
CA GLY A 137 12.71 25.14 -7.23
C GLY A 137 12.21 23.90 -7.98
N ILE A 138 12.87 23.58 -9.08
CA ILE A 138 12.63 22.36 -9.87
C ILE A 138 13.91 21.53 -9.91
N ILE A 139 13.80 20.25 -9.61
CA ILE A 139 14.89 19.28 -9.75
C ILE A 139 14.45 18.24 -10.78
N ASN A 140 15.11 18.21 -11.93
CA ASN A 140 14.88 17.26 -13.02
C ASN A 140 16.00 16.23 -13.06
N ILE A 141 15.67 14.95 -12.94
CA ILE A 141 16.63 13.85 -12.94
C ILE A 141 16.29 12.85 -14.03
N ASN A 142 17.26 12.57 -14.91
CA ASN A 142 17.04 11.69 -16.06
C ASN A 142 18.28 10.82 -16.36
N LYS A 143 18.07 9.74 -17.12
CA LYS A 143 19.12 8.83 -17.65
C LYS A 143 20.00 8.16 -16.57
N SER A 144 19.45 7.96 -15.37
CA SER A 144 20.19 7.43 -14.23
C SER A 144 19.81 5.98 -13.91
N ASN A 145 20.69 5.24 -13.24
CA ASN A 145 20.28 3.97 -12.61
C ASN A 145 19.54 4.23 -11.29
N ILE A 146 20.02 5.16 -10.48
CA ILE A 146 19.27 5.69 -9.32
C ILE A 146 19.05 7.17 -9.55
N GLY A 147 17.81 7.66 -9.47
CA GLY A 147 17.56 9.10 -9.65
C GLY A 147 18.27 9.90 -8.57
N PHE A 148 17.80 9.76 -7.35
CA PHE A 148 18.28 10.52 -6.20
C PHE A 148 18.51 9.58 -5.02
N ALA A 149 19.75 9.52 -4.52
CA ALA A 149 20.08 8.88 -3.25
C ALA A 149 20.39 9.93 -2.17
N SER A 150 19.83 9.76 -0.97
CA SER A 150 20.11 10.64 0.16
C SER A 150 20.27 9.89 1.48
N SER A 151 21.39 10.08 2.16
CA SER A 151 21.55 9.84 3.59
C SER A 151 21.54 11.14 4.42
N GLY A 152 21.43 12.30 3.74
CA GLY A 152 21.27 13.62 4.37
C GLY A 152 19.80 13.99 4.62
N THR A 153 19.55 15.28 4.91
CA THR A 153 18.21 15.83 5.12
C THR A 153 17.71 16.53 3.86
N VAL A 154 16.47 16.23 3.44
CA VAL A 154 15.84 16.85 2.28
C VAL A 154 14.54 17.55 2.66
N HIS A 155 14.46 18.84 2.32
CA HIS A 155 13.26 19.66 2.40
C HIS A 155 12.81 20.01 0.98
N ASN A 156 11.71 19.41 0.53
CA ASN A 156 11.12 19.72 -0.77
C ASN A 156 9.88 20.59 -0.61
N HIS A 157 9.96 21.85 -1.04
CA HIS A 157 8.85 22.79 -1.17
C HIS A 157 8.43 23.00 -2.63
N GLY A 158 9.26 22.59 -3.59
CA GLY A 158 9.03 22.73 -5.03
C GLY A 158 8.74 21.39 -5.70
N VAL A 159 9.35 21.17 -6.87
CA VAL A 159 9.11 19.98 -7.70
C VAL A 159 10.38 19.13 -7.82
N ILE A 160 10.25 17.82 -7.61
CA ILE A 160 11.28 16.82 -7.94
C ILE A 160 10.69 15.88 -9.01
N ASN A 161 11.28 15.90 -10.20
CA ASN A 161 10.92 15.07 -11.35
C ASN A 161 12.00 14.02 -11.60
N VAL A 162 11.60 12.76 -11.71
CA VAL A 162 12.50 11.66 -12.06
C VAL A 162 11.98 10.88 -13.26
N GLY A 163 12.81 10.80 -14.30
CA GLY A 163 12.58 9.99 -15.49
C GLY A 163 11.56 10.57 -16.48
N ASN A 164 11.37 11.88 -16.49
CA ASN A 164 10.34 12.55 -17.32
C ASN A 164 10.67 12.58 -18.83
N THR A 165 11.94 12.56 -19.20
CA THR A 165 12.37 12.60 -20.62
C THR A 165 13.10 11.34 -21.07
N ASN A 166 13.68 10.57 -20.13
CA ASN A 166 14.31 9.27 -20.37
C ASN A 166 14.29 8.44 -19.08
N ASP A 167 14.12 7.13 -19.21
CA ASP A 167 13.97 6.19 -18.10
C ASP A 167 15.05 6.32 -17.02
N ALA A 168 14.64 6.22 -15.75
CA ALA A 168 15.54 5.74 -14.71
C ALA A 168 15.64 4.22 -14.83
N GLN A 169 16.83 3.69 -15.10
CA GLN A 169 17.03 2.25 -15.32
C GLN A 169 17.11 1.43 -14.02
N GLY A 170 16.86 2.05 -12.86
CA GLY A 170 16.75 1.41 -11.56
C GLY A 170 15.75 2.17 -10.70
N SER A 171 16.10 2.59 -9.47
CA SER A 171 15.14 3.24 -8.56
C SER A 171 15.01 4.75 -8.78
N GLY A 172 13.82 5.31 -8.53
CA GLY A 172 13.58 6.75 -8.57
C GLY A 172 14.29 7.48 -7.43
N LEU A 173 13.78 7.31 -6.21
CA LEU A 173 14.37 7.84 -4.97
C LEU A 173 14.84 6.69 -4.06
N SER A 174 16.02 6.85 -3.46
CA SER A 174 16.60 5.95 -2.45
C SER A 174 16.99 6.74 -1.21
N LEU A 175 16.19 6.65 -0.16
CA LEU A 175 16.20 7.59 0.96
C LEU A 175 16.52 6.87 2.26
N ILE A 176 17.71 7.13 2.79
CA ILE A 176 18.18 6.63 4.09
C ILE A 176 18.05 7.73 5.16
N GLY A 177 18.22 8.99 4.76
CA GLY A 177 18.08 10.14 5.64
C GLY A 177 16.64 10.65 5.75
N ASN A 178 16.47 11.79 6.41
CA ASN A 178 15.16 12.41 6.59
C ASN A 178 14.71 13.09 5.29
N PHE A 179 13.46 12.84 4.90
CA PHE A 179 12.86 13.46 3.72
C PHE A 179 11.49 14.02 4.06
N THR A 180 11.28 15.31 3.80
CA THR A 180 9.97 15.95 3.91
C THR A 180 9.55 16.55 2.57
N ASN A 181 8.44 16.07 2.03
CA ASN A 181 7.72 16.71 0.93
C ASN A 181 6.64 17.62 1.50
N TYR A 182 6.85 18.93 1.50
CA TYR A 182 5.94 19.89 2.12
C TYR A 182 4.64 20.06 1.33
N GLN A 183 3.65 20.69 1.96
CA GLN A 183 2.40 21.06 1.30
C GLN A 183 2.66 21.82 0.00
N ASN A 184 1.90 21.51 -1.05
CA ASN A 184 2.01 22.03 -2.43
C ASN A 184 3.29 21.61 -3.19
N ALA A 185 4.23 20.93 -2.54
CA ALA A 185 5.39 20.36 -3.22
C ALA A 185 5.01 19.08 -3.98
N SER A 186 5.75 18.76 -5.04
CA SER A 186 5.51 17.59 -5.88
C SER A 186 6.73 16.69 -6.00
N ILE A 187 6.51 15.38 -5.92
CA ILE A 187 7.44 14.34 -6.36
C ILE A 187 6.77 13.57 -7.50
N LEU A 188 7.38 13.63 -8.69
CA LEU A 188 6.86 13.03 -9.91
C LEU A 188 7.86 11.97 -10.40
N ILE A 189 7.51 10.70 -10.27
CA ILE A 189 8.29 9.56 -10.76
C ILE A 189 7.58 8.99 -11.99
N HIS A 190 8.16 9.17 -13.17
CA HIS A 190 7.51 8.79 -14.44
C HIS A 190 7.71 7.32 -14.78
N LYS A 191 8.97 6.90 -14.95
CA LYS A 191 9.35 5.52 -15.26
C LYS A 191 10.66 5.18 -14.56
N SER A 192 10.66 4.04 -13.87
CA SER A 192 11.80 3.50 -13.14
C SER A 192 11.75 1.98 -13.26
N SER A 193 12.81 1.29 -13.67
CA SER A 193 12.77 -0.18 -13.73
C SER A 193 12.70 -0.83 -12.33
N GLY A 194 13.15 -0.10 -11.29
CA GLY A 194 13.21 -0.53 -9.90
C GLY A 194 12.06 0.05 -9.06
N VAL A 195 12.39 0.49 -7.84
CA VAL A 195 11.41 1.07 -6.90
C VAL A 195 11.19 2.55 -7.23
N GLY A 196 9.95 3.01 -7.23
CA GLY A 196 9.65 4.44 -7.35
C GLY A 196 10.28 5.26 -6.20
N ILE A 197 9.88 4.94 -4.96
CA ILE A 197 10.47 5.51 -3.74
C ILE A 197 10.84 4.38 -2.78
N GLY A 198 12.14 4.19 -2.56
CA GLY A 198 12.66 3.36 -1.47
C GLY A 198 13.02 4.22 -0.27
N SER A 199 12.44 3.98 0.89
CA SER A 199 12.74 4.72 2.13
C SER A 199 13.10 3.79 3.28
N SER A 200 14.32 3.95 3.78
CA SER A 200 14.78 3.43 5.07
C SER A 200 14.99 4.54 6.11
N GLY A 201 14.83 5.81 5.72
CA GLY A 201 14.77 6.97 6.63
C GLY A 201 13.34 7.42 6.94
N ASN A 202 13.20 8.44 7.79
CA ASN A 202 11.90 9.06 8.06
C ASN A 202 11.41 9.81 6.81
N PHE A 203 10.27 9.38 6.29
CA PHE A 203 9.63 10.03 5.14
C PHE A 203 8.29 10.64 5.56
N ILE A 204 8.15 11.94 5.33
CA ILE A 204 6.91 12.69 5.56
C ILE A 204 6.43 13.28 4.25
N ASN A 205 5.19 12.97 3.87
CA ASN A 205 4.51 13.58 2.74
C ASN A 205 3.34 14.44 3.18
N GLN A 206 3.42 15.74 2.91
CA GLN A 206 2.34 16.72 3.02
C GLN A 206 1.91 17.24 1.63
N GLY A 207 2.70 17.00 0.59
CA GLY A 207 2.42 17.39 -0.79
C GLY A 207 1.93 16.23 -1.65
N THR A 208 2.24 16.30 -2.94
CA THR A 208 1.86 15.30 -3.93
C THR A 208 3.03 14.38 -4.27
N CYS A 209 2.80 13.06 -4.24
CA CYS A 209 3.68 12.04 -4.78
C CYS A 209 2.92 11.27 -5.88
N GLN A 210 3.38 11.35 -7.12
CA GLN A 210 2.85 10.57 -8.23
C GLN A 210 3.92 9.65 -8.77
N ILE A 211 3.61 8.36 -8.85
CA ILE A 211 4.54 7.31 -9.25
C ILE A 211 3.94 6.55 -10.43
N ALA A 212 4.80 6.24 -11.40
CA ALA A 212 4.47 5.59 -12.66
C ALA A 212 3.52 6.43 -13.54
N ILE A 213 3.81 7.72 -13.70
CA ILE A 213 2.96 8.66 -14.46
C ILE A 213 2.82 8.26 -15.95
N SER A 214 3.90 7.81 -16.58
CA SER A 214 3.96 7.51 -18.02
C SER A 214 4.63 6.16 -18.31
N GLY A 215 4.67 5.26 -17.34
CA GLY A 215 5.34 3.98 -17.43
C GLY A 215 4.96 3.04 -16.29
N THR A 216 5.86 2.12 -15.96
CA THR A 216 5.67 1.15 -14.88
C THR A 216 6.91 1.16 -13.99
N VAL A 217 6.71 0.85 -12.70
CA VAL A 217 7.79 0.56 -11.75
C VAL A 217 7.75 -0.88 -11.27
N SER A 218 8.83 -1.43 -10.73
CA SER A 218 8.77 -2.76 -10.11
C SER A 218 7.89 -2.74 -8.85
N THR A 219 8.14 -1.76 -7.98
CA THR A 219 7.36 -1.47 -6.77
C THR A 219 7.14 0.03 -6.69
N GLY A 220 5.94 0.48 -6.34
CA GLY A 220 5.63 1.90 -6.17
C GLY A 220 6.46 2.51 -5.04
N ILE A 221 6.15 2.12 -3.82
CA ILE A 221 6.84 2.56 -2.60
C ILE A 221 7.30 1.34 -1.82
N PHE A 222 8.57 1.35 -1.40
CA PHE A 222 9.16 0.35 -0.53
C PHE A 222 9.68 1.02 0.74
N VAL A 223 9.23 0.55 1.91
CA VAL A 223 9.63 1.13 3.21
C VAL A 223 10.19 0.08 4.16
N THR A 224 11.20 0.47 4.94
CA THR A 224 11.75 -0.35 6.03
C THR A 224 11.71 0.33 7.40
N THR A 225 11.17 1.54 7.45
CA THR A 225 10.98 2.37 8.66
C THR A 225 9.63 3.09 8.60
N PRO A 226 9.20 3.76 9.70
CA PRO A 226 7.93 4.48 9.70
C PRO A 226 7.82 5.49 8.56
N PHE A 227 6.67 5.45 7.88
CA PHE A 227 6.34 6.32 6.76
C PHE A 227 5.05 7.08 7.07
N LEU A 228 5.05 8.40 6.90
CA LEU A 228 3.90 9.25 7.15
C LEU A 228 3.40 9.91 5.87
N ASN A 229 2.18 9.56 5.46
CA ASN A 229 1.40 10.40 4.57
C ASN A 229 0.49 11.28 5.43
N ASP A 230 0.85 12.56 5.58
CA ASP A 230 0.16 13.51 6.44
C ASP A 230 -1.15 14.00 5.81
N THR A 231 -1.90 14.82 6.55
CA THR A 231 -3.29 15.21 6.26
C THR A 231 -3.53 15.73 4.84
N THR A 232 -2.61 16.54 4.31
CA THR A 232 -2.71 17.09 2.94
C THR A 232 -1.96 16.27 1.90
N GLY A 233 -1.27 15.22 2.35
CA GLY A 233 -0.46 14.36 1.52
C GLY A 233 -1.31 13.51 0.58
N THR A 234 -0.99 13.55 -0.71
CA THR A 234 -1.59 12.69 -1.72
C THR A 234 -0.53 11.79 -2.32
N ILE A 235 -0.75 10.47 -2.31
CA ILE A 235 0.09 9.49 -2.98
C ILE A 235 -0.74 8.80 -4.05
N THR A 236 -0.22 8.77 -5.27
CA THR A 236 -0.83 8.03 -6.39
C THR A 236 0.23 7.13 -7.02
N ILE A 237 -0.06 5.83 -7.06
CA ILE A 237 0.76 4.82 -7.75
C ILE A 237 -0.09 4.24 -8.87
N ASN A 238 0.24 4.61 -10.11
CA ASN A 238 -0.58 4.28 -11.28
C ASN A 238 -0.30 2.89 -11.87
N SER A 239 0.93 2.41 -11.79
CA SER A 239 1.30 1.11 -12.36
C SER A 239 2.56 0.56 -11.71
N SER A 240 2.47 -0.63 -11.15
CA SER A 240 3.62 -1.36 -10.61
C SER A 240 3.56 -2.84 -10.98
N ILE A 241 4.69 -3.47 -11.28
CA ILE A 241 4.72 -4.89 -11.64
C ILE A 241 4.32 -5.76 -10.43
N ASN A 242 4.87 -5.45 -9.26
CA ASN A 242 4.72 -6.27 -8.06
C ASN A 242 3.79 -5.61 -7.05
N ASN A 243 4.28 -4.61 -6.31
CA ASN A 243 3.56 -4.01 -5.21
C ASN A 243 3.32 -2.53 -5.46
N GLY A 244 2.13 -2.04 -5.16
CA GLY A 244 1.90 -0.61 -5.06
C GLY A 244 2.68 -0.04 -3.90
N PHE A 245 2.41 -0.54 -2.70
CA PHE A 245 3.09 -0.17 -1.47
C PHE A 245 3.53 -1.42 -0.72
N ASN A 246 4.82 -1.55 -0.45
CA ASN A 246 5.39 -2.70 0.24
C ASN A 246 6.24 -2.26 1.44
N SER A 247 6.14 -3.04 2.51
CA SER A 247 7.14 -3.12 3.56
C SER A 247 7.63 -4.56 3.60
N ASN A 248 8.91 -4.76 3.93
CA ASN A 248 9.48 -6.07 4.29
C ASN A 248 9.85 -6.20 5.79
N SER A 249 9.45 -5.22 6.62
CA SER A 249 9.88 -5.12 8.03
C SER A 249 8.70 -4.88 8.97
N SER A 250 8.70 -5.58 10.10
CA SER A 250 7.74 -5.34 11.20
C SER A 250 7.93 -3.98 11.89
N SER A 251 9.09 -3.33 11.71
CA SER A 251 9.35 -1.97 12.20
C SER A 251 8.82 -0.87 11.27
N ALA A 252 8.43 -1.22 10.05
CA ALA A 252 7.97 -0.25 9.07
C ALA A 252 6.45 -0.18 9.10
N HIS A 253 5.95 0.93 9.64
CA HIS A 253 4.53 1.18 9.79
C HIS A 253 4.10 2.37 8.92
N VAL A 254 3.15 2.15 8.03
CA VAL A 254 2.62 3.19 7.14
C VAL A 254 1.47 3.89 7.85
N THR A 255 1.67 5.14 8.24
CA THR A 255 0.60 5.96 8.80
C THR A 255 0.00 6.84 7.72
N ASN A 256 -1.29 6.68 7.45
CA ASN A 256 -2.04 7.49 6.50
C ASN A 256 -3.05 8.42 7.19
N LYS A 257 -2.88 9.71 6.96
CA LYS A 257 -3.81 10.80 7.32
C LYS A 257 -4.38 11.50 6.08
N GLY A 258 -3.70 11.42 4.95
CA GLY A 258 -4.15 11.97 3.69
C GLY A 258 -4.77 10.92 2.77
N THR A 259 -4.50 11.03 1.47
CA THR A 259 -5.03 10.14 0.43
C THR A 259 -3.94 9.25 -0.17
N ILE A 260 -4.20 7.96 -0.26
CA ILE A 260 -3.39 6.98 -1.00
C ILE A 260 -4.27 6.32 -2.06
N SER A 261 -3.84 6.37 -3.32
CA SER A 261 -4.49 5.68 -4.44
C SER A 261 -3.49 4.77 -5.14
N ILE A 262 -3.85 3.49 -5.28
CA ILE A 262 -2.99 2.46 -5.86
C ILE A 262 -3.75 1.76 -6.98
N SER A 263 -3.12 1.59 -8.13
CA SER A 263 -3.71 0.86 -9.25
C SER A 263 -2.71 0.08 -10.08
N TYR A 264 -3.23 -0.90 -10.84
CA TYR A 264 -2.50 -1.70 -11.83
C TYR A 264 -1.26 -2.37 -11.24
N CYS A 265 -1.49 -3.33 -10.34
CA CYS A 265 -0.45 -4.00 -9.56
C CYS A 265 -0.77 -5.46 -9.23
N ASN A 266 0.21 -6.29 -8.85
CA ASN A 266 -0.12 -7.60 -8.29
C ASN A 266 -0.70 -7.44 -6.87
N TYR A 267 -0.04 -6.66 -6.01
CA TYR A 267 -0.48 -6.44 -4.64
C TYR A 267 -0.60 -4.95 -4.36
N GLY A 268 -1.78 -4.50 -3.93
CA GLY A 268 -2.01 -3.09 -3.62
C GLY A 268 -1.16 -2.62 -2.46
N LEU A 269 -1.48 -3.13 -1.27
CA LEU A 269 -0.80 -2.80 -0.02
C LEU A 269 -0.32 -4.08 0.67
N THR A 270 1.00 -4.23 0.77
CA THR A 270 1.72 -5.31 1.47
C THR A 270 2.58 -4.72 2.58
N ALA A 271 1.95 -4.01 3.53
CA ALA A 271 2.62 -3.37 4.65
C ALA A 271 1.71 -3.31 5.88
N LEU A 272 2.31 -3.20 7.07
CA LEU A 272 1.59 -2.78 8.26
C LEU A 272 1.15 -1.32 8.11
N PHE A 273 -0.09 -1.03 8.48
CA PHE A 273 -0.63 0.31 8.30
C PHE A 273 -1.57 0.77 9.43
N THR A 274 -1.63 2.07 9.61
CA THR A 274 -2.70 2.78 10.31
C THR A 274 -3.31 3.79 9.36
N ASN A 275 -4.54 3.54 8.95
CA ASN A 275 -5.36 4.53 8.26
C ASN A 275 -6.19 5.29 9.31
N THR A 276 -5.86 6.55 9.55
CA THR A 276 -6.55 7.37 10.56
C THR A 276 -7.95 7.78 10.11
N ASN A 277 -8.76 8.37 10.99
CA ASN A 277 -10.16 8.72 10.72
C ASN A 277 -10.40 9.68 9.54
N ILE A 278 -9.38 10.43 9.13
CA ILE A 278 -9.40 11.31 7.96
C ILE A 278 -8.69 10.69 6.75
N GLY A 279 -7.96 9.60 6.95
CA GLY A 279 -7.21 8.92 5.92
C GLY A 279 -8.12 8.18 4.95
N THR A 280 -7.79 8.28 3.66
CA THR A 280 -8.45 7.53 2.59
C THR A 280 -7.43 6.67 1.84
N ILE A 281 -7.76 5.39 1.64
CA ILE A 281 -7.00 4.46 0.81
C ILE A 281 -7.92 3.90 -0.28
N SER A 282 -7.49 3.96 -1.54
CA SER A 282 -8.19 3.33 -2.67
C SER A 282 -7.24 2.39 -3.42
N ILE A 283 -7.71 1.16 -3.68
CA ILE A 283 -6.94 0.14 -4.38
C ILE A 283 -7.80 -0.47 -5.49
N ASN A 284 -7.35 -0.41 -6.74
CA ASN A 284 -8.11 -0.85 -7.90
C ASN A 284 -7.21 -1.55 -8.92
N ASN A 285 -7.80 -2.39 -9.78
CA ASN A 285 -7.06 -3.04 -10.88
C ASN A 285 -5.81 -3.81 -10.39
N CYS A 286 -5.91 -4.50 -9.25
CA CYS A 286 -4.81 -5.30 -8.73
C CYS A 286 -5.19 -6.77 -8.54
N THR A 287 -4.22 -7.68 -8.47
CA THR A 287 -4.51 -9.09 -8.20
C THR A 287 -5.08 -9.26 -6.78
N ARG A 288 -4.44 -8.62 -5.79
CA ARG A 288 -4.93 -8.52 -4.41
C ARG A 288 -4.97 -7.07 -3.98
N GLY A 289 -5.98 -6.71 -3.19
CA GLY A 289 -6.10 -5.38 -2.59
C GLY A 289 -5.07 -5.19 -1.48
N ILE A 290 -5.40 -5.65 -0.28
CA ILE A 290 -4.51 -5.64 0.89
C ILE A 290 -4.04 -7.07 1.18
N SER A 291 -2.74 -7.25 1.38
CA SER A 291 -2.16 -8.52 1.83
C SER A 291 -1.34 -8.24 3.09
N LEU A 292 -1.85 -8.66 4.25
CA LEU A 292 -1.14 -8.54 5.52
C LEU A 292 -0.32 -9.80 5.72
N SER A 293 0.99 -9.71 5.99
CA SER A 293 1.88 -10.88 6.01
C SER A 293 2.83 -10.95 7.20
N TYR A 294 2.67 -10.07 8.20
CA TYR A 294 3.53 -9.97 9.38
C TYR A 294 2.88 -10.56 10.63
N SER A 295 3.37 -11.72 11.06
CA SER A 295 2.86 -12.38 12.25
C SER A 295 3.03 -11.56 13.52
N GLY A 296 1.99 -11.55 14.35
CA GLY A 296 1.99 -10.86 15.65
C GLY A 296 1.97 -9.34 15.56
N SER A 297 1.69 -8.78 14.37
CA SER A 297 1.60 -7.35 14.14
C SER A 297 0.16 -6.97 13.73
N ALA A 298 -0.26 -5.76 14.07
CA ALA A 298 -1.64 -5.30 13.85
C ALA A 298 -1.69 -4.12 12.88
N SER A 299 -2.62 -4.19 11.92
CA SER A 299 -3.04 -3.06 11.08
C SER A 299 -4.37 -2.49 11.56
N SER A 300 -4.60 -1.20 11.31
CA SER A 300 -5.81 -0.52 11.77
C SER A 300 -6.39 0.41 10.71
N ASN A 301 -7.72 0.43 10.65
CA ASN A 301 -8.48 1.38 9.85
C ASN A 301 -9.52 2.10 10.71
N ALA A 302 -9.34 3.40 10.89
CA ALA A 302 -10.34 4.31 11.44
C ALA A 302 -10.95 5.23 10.36
N GLY A 303 -10.32 5.33 9.19
CA GLY A 303 -10.76 6.14 8.06
C GLY A 303 -11.54 5.34 7.02
N THR A 304 -11.34 5.67 5.75
CA THR A 304 -12.02 5.02 4.63
C THR A 304 -11.05 4.20 3.79
N ILE A 305 -11.39 2.94 3.54
CA ILE A 305 -10.70 2.06 2.60
C ILE A 305 -11.68 1.60 1.53
N HIS A 306 -11.36 1.85 0.27
CA HIS A 306 -12.06 1.33 -0.89
C HIS A 306 -11.18 0.35 -1.66
N ILE A 307 -11.68 -0.87 -1.87
CA ILE A 307 -11.00 -1.89 -2.65
C ILE A 307 -11.94 -2.31 -3.79
N GLY A 308 -11.47 -2.12 -5.02
CA GLY A 308 -12.19 -2.49 -6.22
C GLY A 308 -13.44 -1.64 -6.51
N ASN A 309 -13.50 -0.40 -6.03
CA ASN A 309 -14.64 0.48 -6.28
C ASN A 309 -14.71 0.99 -7.74
N THR A 310 -13.57 1.15 -8.42
CA THR A 310 -13.50 1.64 -9.81
C THR A 310 -12.72 0.71 -10.74
N GLY A 311 -12.20 -0.41 -10.24
CA GLY A 311 -11.45 -1.38 -11.03
C GLY A 311 -11.50 -2.78 -10.42
N ASN A 312 -11.19 -3.80 -11.22
CA ASN A 312 -11.31 -5.20 -10.77
C ASN A 312 -10.22 -5.59 -9.77
N ILE A 313 -10.55 -6.45 -8.82
CA ILE A 313 -9.61 -7.20 -7.99
C ILE A 313 -9.70 -8.68 -8.39
N SER A 314 -8.60 -9.26 -8.85
CA SER A 314 -8.70 -10.58 -9.49
C SER A 314 -8.67 -11.77 -8.51
N ALA A 315 -8.26 -11.58 -7.26
CA ALA A 315 -8.21 -12.67 -6.27
C ALA A 315 -8.86 -12.27 -4.94
N TYR A 316 -8.23 -11.42 -4.14
CA TYR A 316 -8.70 -11.12 -2.78
C TYR A 316 -8.78 -9.62 -2.55
N GLY A 317 -9.89 -9.14 -1.98
CA GLY A 317 -9.98 -7.78 -1.46
C GLY A 317 -8.96 -7.59 -0.34
N ILE A 318 -9.11 -8.37 0.72
CA ILE A 318 -8.14 -8.49 1.82
C ILE A 318 -7.72 -9.95 1.98
N PHE A 319 -6.42 -10.18 2.10
CA PHE A 319 -5.86 -11.47 2.48
C PHE A 319 -4.98 -11.31 3.72
N GLN A 320 -5.33 -11.97 4.82
CA GLN A 320 -4.57 -11.92 6.08
C GLN A 320 -3.59 -13.10 6.16
N GLU A 321 -2.52 -13.05 5.39
CA GLU A 321 -1.42 -14.02 5.48
C GLU A 321 -0.74 -13.95 6.86
N ASN A 322 -0.29 -15.10 7.37
CA ASN A 322 0.67 -15.20 8.47
C ASN A 322 0.30 -14.45 9.76
N ASN A 323 -0.91 -14.60 10.32
CA ASN A 323 -1.21 -14.13 11.69
C ASN A 323 -1.08 -12.61 11.92
N ALA A 324 -1.41 -11.80 10.91
CA ALA A 324 -1.48 -10.35 11.05
C ALA A 324 -2.92 -9.89 11.34
N ASP A 325 -3.10 -9.19 12.46
CA ASP A 325 -4.42 -8.75 12.90
C ASP A 325 -4.88 -7.49 12.17
N LEU A 326 -6.20 -7.36 11.99
CA LEU A 326 -6.82 -6.17 11.42
C LEU A 326 -7.93 -5.65 12.33
N THR A 327 -7.85 -4.39 12.72
CA THR A 327 -8.93 -3.68 13.43
C THR A 327 -9.57 -2.63 12.53
N ASN A 328 -10.89 -2.72 12.34
CA ASN A 328 -11.68 -1.73 11.62
C ASN A 328 -12.63 -0.99 12.57
N THR A 329 -12.43 0.32 12.74
CA THR A 329 -13.34 1.26 13.41
C THR A 329 -13.93 2.29 12.44
N GLY A 330 -13.40 2.37 11.21
CA GLY A 330 -13.89 3.24 10.15
C GLY A 330 -14.75 2.51 9.12
N PHE A 331 -14.58 2.88 7.85
CA PHE A 331 -15.29 2.30 6.71
C PHE A 331 -14.35 1.43 5.85
N LEU A 332 -14.80 0.22 5.56
CA LEU A 332 -14.13 -0.72 4.66
C LEU A 332 -15.12 -1.19 3.59
N TYR A 333 -14.85 -0.80 2.34
CA TYR A 333 -15.64 -1.16 1.18
C TYR A 333 -14.84 -2.09 0.27
N ILE A 334 -15.40 -3.25 -0.06
CA ILE A 334 -14.78 -4.21 -0.97
C ILE A 334 -15.77 -4.58 -2.07
N ASP A 335 -15.41 -4.31 -3.31
CA ASP A 335 -16.20 -4.56 -4.51
C ASP A 335 -15.33 -5.15 -5.62
N ASN A 336 -15.97 -5.65 -6.68
CA ASN A 336 -15.31 -6.18 -7.88
C ASN A 336 -14.21 -7.23 -7.59
N ALA A 337 -14.41 -8.14 -6.65
CA ALA A 337 -13.50 -9.28 -6.43
C ALA A 337 -13.97 -10.51 -7.24
N ASN A 338 -14.13 -10.35 -8.56
CA ASN A 338 -14.96 -11.22 -9.41
C ASN A 338 -14.55 -12.70 -9.48
N PHE A 339 -13.29 -13.03 -9.19
CA PHE A 339 -12.78 -14.41 -9.26
C PHE A 339 -12.32 -14.95 -7.91
N GLY A 340 -12.50 -14.19 -6.83
CA GLY A 340 -12.16 -14.71 -5.50
C GLY A 340 -13.02 -14.09 -4.41
N MET A 341 -12.37 -13.68 -3.32
CA MET A 341 -13.03 -13.43 -2.04
C MET A 341 -12.94 -11.96 -1.62
N GLY A 342 -13.94 -11.49 -0.88
CA GLY A 342 -13.88 -10.18 -0.25
C GLY A 342 -12.77 -10.14 0.79
N ILE A 343 -12.90 -10.94 1.85
CA ILE A 343 -11.89 -11.12 2.90
C ILE A 343 -11.56 -12.61 3.03
N ASN A 344 -10.28 -12.93 2.99
CA ASN A 344 -9.78 -14.26 3.32
C ASN A 344 -8.86 -14.19 4.55
N ASN A 345 -9.28 -14.88 5.62
CA ASN A 345 -8.57 -14.90 6.89
C ASN A 345 -8.24 -16.36 7.30
N PRO A 346 -7.02 -16.84 6.98
CA PRO A 346 -6.58 -18.22 7.23
C PRO A 346 -5.96 -18.47 8.61
N GLY A 347 -6.23 -17.65 9.63
CA GLY A 347 -5.82 -17.94 11.01
C GLY A 347 -5.47 -16.75 11.90
N THR A 348 -6.04 -15.58 11.62
CA THR A 348 -5.69 -14.30 12.26
C THR A 348 -6.91 -13.65 12.91
N GLN A 349 -6.72 -12.55 13.66
CA GLN A 349 -7.84 -11.79 14.20
C GLN A 349 -8.31 -10.70 13.22
N PHE A 350 -9.63 -10.64 13.01
CA PHE A 350 -10.30 -9.50 12.41
C PHE A 350 -11.33 -8.94 13.38
N THR A 351 -11.12 -7.72 13.86
CA THR A 351 -12.03 -7.04 14.78
C THR A 351 -12.70 -5.87 14.08
N ASN A 352 -14.03 -5.88 14.04
CA ASN A 352 -14.83 -4.81 13.48
C ASN A 352 -15.65 -4.11 14.57
N SER A 353 -15.53 -2.79 14.64
CA SER A 353 -16.46 -1.89 15.37
C SER A 353 -16.98 -0.76 14.46
N GLY A 354 -16.51 -0.70 13.21
CA GLY A 354 -16.96 0.23 12.19
C GLY A 354 -17.90 -0.44 11.18
N THR A 355 -17.85 0.01 9.94
CA THR A 355 -18.64 -0.53 8.83
C THR A 355 -17.75 -1.31 7.86
N VAL A 356 -18.17 -2.52 7.52
CA VAL A 356 -17.61 -3.34 6.44
C VAL A 356 -18.74 -3.63 5.46
N THR A 357 -18.57 -3.28 4.19
CA THR A 357 -19.51 -3.66 3.13
C THR A 357 -18.78 -4.39 2.02
N ILE A 358 -19.32 -5.52 1.59
CA ILE A 358 -18.75 -6.39 0.58
C ILE A 358 -19.79 -6.62 -0.51
N GLY A 359 -19.46 -6.23 -1.73
CA GLY A 359 -20.32 -6.42 -2.91
C GLY A 359 -21.58 -5.55 -2.93
N ASN A 360 -21.56 -4.40 -2.26
CA ASN A 360 -22.68 -3.44 -2.27
C ASN A 360 -22.78 -2.71 -3.62
N ASN A 361 -21.68 -2.57 -4.35
CA ASN A 361 -21.65 -1.88 -5.63
C ASN A 361 -21.38 -2.82 -6.80
N ALA A 362 -20.58 -3.88 -6.60
CA ALA A 362 -20.26 -4.83 -7.67
C ALA A 362 -20.09 -6.28 -7.18
N ASN A 363 -19.92 -7.22 -8.10
CA ASN A 363 -19.90 -8.64 -7.76
C ASN A 363 -18.64 -9.06 -6.98
N ILE A 364 -18.84 -10.10 -6.15
CA ILE A 364 -17.78 -10.85 -5.47
C ILE A 364 -17.88 -12.29 -5.98
N GLY A 365 -16.74 -12.88 -6.36
CA GLY A 365 -16.71 -14.15 -7.07
C GLY A 365 -17.29 -15.30 -6.28
N THR A 366 -16.56 -15.76 -5.27
CA THR A 366 -16.89 -17.00 -4.54
C THR A 366 -17.54 -16.70 -3.20
N THR A 367 -16.79 -16.05 -2.29
CA THR A 367 -17.17 -15.89 -0.89
C THR A 367 -16.98 -14.45 -0.44
N GLY A 368 -17.92 -13.92 0.34
CA GLY A 368 -17.76 -12.60 0.97
C GLY A 368 -16.61 -12.59 1.97
N ILE A 369 -16.74 -13.36 3.05
CA ILE A 369 -15.71 -13.56 4.08
C ILE A 369 -15.45 -15.05 4.27
N GLU A 370 -14.19 -15.46 4.18
CA GLU A 370 -13.75 -16.81 4.54
C GLU A 370 -12.88 -16.76 5.81
N LEU A 371 -13.26 -17.56 6.80
CA LEU A 371 -12.50 -17.79 8.04
C LEU A 371 -12.00 -19.24 8.04
N TYR A 372 -10.69 -19.41 8.14
CA TYR A 372 -10.04 -20.72 8.05
C TYR A 372 -8.97 -20.89 9.14
N THR A 373 -8.70 -22.13 9.56
CA THR A 373 -7.59 -22.52 10.45
C THR A 373 -7.45 -21.63 11.69
N SER A 374 -8.40 -21.73 12.62
CA SER A 374 -8.38 -20.97 13.88
C SER A 374 -8.51 -19.45 13.75
N ALA A 375 -8.93 -18.93 12.61
CA ALA A 375 -9.24 -17.50 12.43
C ALA A 375 -10.32 -17.01 13.40
N ILE A 376 -10.20 -15.76 13.84
CA ILE A 376 -11.17 -15.13 14.74
C ILE A 376 -11.75 -13.89 14.06
N LEU A 377 -13.06 -13.87 13.85
CA LEU A 377 -13.79 -12.65 13.51
C LEU A 377 -14.59 -12.19 14.72
N THR A 378 -14.39 -10.94 15.14
CA THR A 378 -15.17 -10.30 16.20
C THR A 378 -15.85 -9.06 15.65
N ASN A 379 -17.18 -9.09 15.55
CA ASN A 379 -18.00 -7.92 15.23
C ASN A 379 -18.57 -7.35 16.53
N ASN A 380 -17.96 -6.28 17.02
CA ASN A 380 -18.33 -5.63 18.28
C ASN A 380 -19.69 -4.93 18.20
N ILE A 381 -20.23 -4.55 19.35
CA ILE A 381 -21.42 -3.70 19.45
C ILE A 381 -21.20 -2.43 18.62
N GLY A 382 -22.20 -2.06 17.81
CA GLY A 382 -22.13 -0.93 16.88
C GLY A 382 -21.45 -1.24 15.55
N GLY A 383 -20.67 -2.33 15.46
CA GLY A 383 -20.07 -2.80 14.22
C GLY A 383 -21.12 -3.32 13.23
N VAL A 384 -20.95 -2.99 11.96
CA VAL A 384 -21.81 -3.44 10.85
C VAL A 384 -20.96 -4.18 9.83
N ILE A 385 -21.39 -5.39 9.47
CA ILE A 385 -20.88 -6.15 8.32
C ILE A 385 -22.07 -6.38 7.38
N GLU A 386 -21.95 -5.93 6.13
CA GLU A 386 -22.93 -6.18 5.08
C GLU A 386 -22.27 -6.89 3.91
N ILE A 387 -22.88 -7.99 3.43
CA ILE A 387 -22.35 -8.81 2.35
C ILE A 387 -23.45 -9.07 1.32
N ASN A 388 -23.17 -8.72 0.08
CA ASN A 388 -24.07 -8.86 -1.06
C ASN A 388 -23.29 -9.39 -2.29
N ARG A 389 -24.01 -9.86 -3.31
CA ARG A 389 -23.45 -10.26 -4.62
C ARG A 389 -22.30 -11.28 -4.57
N CYS A 390 -22.29 -12.16 -3.59
CA CYS A 390 -21.37 -13.30 -3.48
C CYS A 390 -22.10 -14.60 -3.85
N THR A 391 -22.23 -14.86 -5.15
CA THR A 391 -23.09 -15.94 -5.67
C THR A 391 -22.38 -17.28 -5.84
N GLY A 392 -21.04 -17.31 -5.80
CA GLY A 392 -20.28 -18.55 -6.06
C GLY A 392 -20.40 -19.58 -4.95
N TYR A 393 -20.43 -19.16 -3.68
CA TYR A 393 -20.52 -20.08 -2.55
C TYR A 393 -21.30 -19.55 -1.35
N ALA A 394 -20.77 -18.56 -0.62
CA ALA A 394 -21.35 -18.10 0.64
C ALA A 394 -21.11 -16.60 0.87
N ALA A 395 -21.98 -15.95 1.64
CA ALA A 395 -21.62 -14.68 2.24
C ALA A 395 -20.50 -14.87 3.27
N MET A 396 -20.60 -15.90 4.13
CA MET A 396 -19.55 -16.27 5.07
C MET A 396 -19.30 -17.79 5.04
N ALA A 397 -18.05 -18.19 4.77
CA ALA A 397 -17.59 -19.57 4.89
C ALA A 397 -16.68 -19.70 6.12
N ILE A 398 -16.98 -20.65 7.01
CA ILE A 398 -16.37 -20.73 8.34
C ILE A 398 -15.95 -22.19 8.61
N ALA A 399 -14.65 -22.46 8.56
CA ALA A 399 -14.14 -23.81 8.42
C ALA A 399 -12.82 -24.06 9.16
N ASN A 400 -12.66 -25.27 9.74
CA ASN A 400 -11.41 -25.74 10.34
C ASN A 400 -11.02 -24.97 11.62
N PHE A 401 -11.85 -25.12 12.66
CA PHE A 401 -11.68 -24.53 14.01
C PHE A 401 -11.74 -22.98 14.18
N PRO A 402 -12.31 -22.17 13.28
CA PRO A 402 -12.39 -20.71 13.45
C PRO A 402 -13.49 -20.32 14.44
N THR A 403 -13.43 -19.06 14.89
CA THR A 403 -14.43 -18.45 15.77
C THR A 403 -15.04 -17.21 15.12
N LEU A 404 -16.37 -17.12 15.11
CA LEU A 404 -17.13 -15.91 14.81
C LEU A 404 -17.87 -15.45 16.07
N ASN A 405 -17.54 -14.26 16.57
CA ASN A 405 -18.24 -13.60 17.66
C ASN A 405 -18.98 -12.36 17.13
N ASN A 406 -20.31 -12.39 17.13
CA ASN A 406 -21.14 -11.27 16.71
C ASN A 406 -21.89 -10.65 17.88
N SER A 407 -21.58 -9.40 18.19
CA SER A 407 -22.34 -8.53 19.09
C SER A 407 -22.91 -7.29 18.38
N GLY A 408 -22.50 -7.05 17.13
CA GLY A 408 -23.01 -6.01 16.26
C GLY A 408 -24.05 -6.54 15.27
N THR A 409 -24.08 -5.96 14.08
CA THR A 409 -25.00 -6.32 12.99
C THR A 409 -24.28 -6.99 11.84
N ILE A 410 -24.78 -8.14 11.38
CA ILE A 410 -24.37 -8.81 10.15
C ILE A 410 -25.58 -8.90 9.21
N LYS A 411 -25.46 -8.38 7.99
CA LYS A 411 -26.50 -8.35 6.96
C LYS A 411 -26.01 -9.09 5.72
N MET A 412 -26.82 -9.99 5.20
CA MET A 412 -26.45 -10.81 4.06
C MET A 412 -27.59 -10.83 3.05
N GLY A 413 -27.29 -10.46 1.81
CA GLY A 413 -28.24 -10.47 0.70
C GLY A 413 -29.37 -9.43 0.81
N ASN A 414 -29.15 -8.35 1.56
CA ASN A 414 -30.12 -7.27 1.74
C ASN A 414 -30.29 -6.43 0.47
N LEU A 415 -29.29 -6.36 -0.40
CA LEU A 415 -29.34 -5.64 -1.68
C LEU A 415 -29.49 -6.56 -2.89
N GLN A 416 -28.81 -7.71 -2.90
CA GLN A 416 -28.74 -8.64 -4.03
C GLN A 416 -28.54 -10.09 -3.58
N ASN A 417 -28.69 -11.03 -4.51
CA ASN A 417 -28.58 -12.46 -4.22
C ASN A 417 -27.19 -12.86 -3.72
N ILE A 418 -27.17 -13.89 -2.89
CA ILE A 418 -25.97 -14.58 -2.38
C ILE A 418 -26.13 -16.10 -2.59
N GLY A 419 -25.01 -16.83 -2.56
CA GLY A 419 -25.00 -18.30 -2.64
C GLY A 419 -25.70 -18.93 -1.42
N GLY A 420 -24.94 -19.13 -0.35
CA GLY A 420 -25.41 -19.33 1.03
C GLY A 420 -25.25 -18.07 1.88
N GLY A 421 -25.89 -18.03 3.05
CA GLY A 421 -25.59 -17.01 4.07
C GLY A 421 -24.31 -17.37 4.82
N ILE A 422 -24.45 -18.03 5.97
CA ILE A 422 -23.33 -18.59 6.75
C ILE A 422 -23.26 -20.08 6.48
N ILE A 423 -22.08 -20.58 6.13
CA ILE A 423 -21.84 -22.01 5.93
C ILE A 423 -20.65 -22.43 6.80
N SER A 424 -20.90 -23.35 7.73
CA SER A 424 -19.96 -23.69 8.80
C SER A 424 -19.72 -25.18 8.95
N TRP A 425 -18.46 -25.57 9.13
CA TRP A 425 -18.02 -26.97 9.29
C TRP A 425 -16.68 -27.12 10.01
N TRP A 426 -16.23 -28.37 10.19
CA TRP A 426 -14.97 -28.77 10.84
C TRP A 426 -14.70 -28.03 12.15
N SER A 427 -15.59 -28.21 13.12
CA SER A 427 -15.43 -27.70 14.49
C SER A 427 -15.38 -26.18 14.61
N SER A 428 -16.00 -25.47 13.68
CA SER A 428 -16.15 -24.01 13.77
C SER A 428 -17.09 -23.61 14.90
N GLN A 429 -16.80 -22.46 15.52
CA GLN A 429 -17.54 -21.92 16.66
C GLN A 429 -18.16 -20.58 16.29
N ILE A 430 -19.48 -20.48 16.31
CA ILE A 430 -20.20 -19.25 15.99
C ILE A 430 -21.04 -18.85 17.20
N THR A 431 -20.87 -17.60 17.64
CA THR A 431 -21.64 -17.03 18.75
C THR A 431 -22.28 -15.72 18.28
N ASN A 432 -23.61 -15.70 18.23
CA ASN A 432 -24.39 -14.48 18.14
C ASN A 432 -24.82 -14.08 19.55
N THR A 433 -24.22 -13.04 20.13
CA THR A 433 -24.48 -12.62 21.52
C THR A 433 -25.86 -11.95 21.63
N SER A 434 -26.30 -11.62 22.85
CA SER A 434 -27.63 -11.03 23.10
C SER A 434 -27.89 -9.71 22.39
N THR A 435 -26.85 -8.95 22.03
CA THR A 435 -26.96 -7.72 21.24
C THR A 435 -26.76 -7.96 19.75
N GLY A 436 -26.31 -9.16 19.37
CA GLY A 436 -25.99 -9.52 18.00
C GLY A 436 -27.24 -9.63 17.13
N ILE A 437 -27.17 -9.03 15.95
CA ILE A 437 -28.21 -9.08 14.91
C ILE A 437 -27.62 -9.76 13.68
N MET A 438 -28.32 -10.76 13.15
CA MET A 438 -28.04 -11.37 11.85
C MET A 438 -29.29 -11.31 10.97
N GLU A 439 -29.18 -10.68 9.81
CA GLU A 439 -30.24 -10.63 8.79
C GLU A 439 -29.76 -11.37 7.53
N ILE A 440 -30.54 -12.34 7.08
CA ILE A 440 -30.19 -13.17 5.92
C ILE A 440 -31.35 -13.17 4.93
N ASN A 441 -31.06 -12.68 3.73
CA ASN A 441 -32.02 -12.55 2.66
C ASN A 441 -31.41 -13.10 1.37
N ARG A 442 -32.27 -13.45 0.40
CA ARG A 442 -31.86 -13.79 -0.98
C ARG A 442 -30.72 -14.81 -1.09
N SER A 443 -30.64 -15.76 -0.16
CA SER A 443 -29.74 -16.91 -0.26
C SER A 443 -30.38 -17.95 -1.17
N SER A 444 -29.62 -18.37 -2.18
CA SER A 444 -30.05 -19.37 -3.17
C SER A 444 -30.06 -20.81 -2.63
N TRP A 445 -29.37 -21.07 -1.52
CA TRP A 445 -29.27 -22.41 -0.94
C TRP A 445 -29.81 -22.48 0.49
N VAL A 446 -29.12 -21.82 1.43
CA VAL A 446 -29.43 -21.91 2.87
C VAL A 446 -29.01 -20.62 3.56
N GLY A 447 -29.78 -20.19 4.57
CA GLY A 447 -29.39 -19.07 5.40
C GLY A 447 -28.18 -19.39 6.27
N ILE A 448 -28.28 -20.43 7.09
CA ILE A 448 -27.24 -20.90 8.00
C ILE A 448 -27.13 -22.42 7.86
N LEU A 449 -25.95 -22.92 7.50
CA LEU A 449 -25.60 -24.34 7.59
C LEU A 449 -24.64 -24.57 8.76
N VAL A 450 -24.99 -25.53 9.62
CA VAL A 450 -24.16 -26.07 10.68
C VAL A 450 -23.88 -27.53 10.37
N ASP A 451 -22.67 -27.83 9.89
CA ASP A 451 -22.33 -29.16 9.39
C ASP A 451 -21.18 -29.78 10.20
N GLN A 452 -21.23 -31.10 10.36
CA GLN A 452 -20.22 -31.95 10.98
C GLN A 452 -20.08 -31.81 12.51
N SER A 453 -19.71 -32.93 13.12
CA SER A 453 -19.42 -33.02 14.55
C SER A 453 -18.41 -31.97 15.02
N GLY A 454 -18.74 -31.31 16.13
CA GLY A 454 -17.91 -30.28 16.76
C GLY A 454 -18.22 -28.87 16.27
N THR A 455 -18.91 -28.70 15.14
CA THR A 455 -19.36 -27.39 14.67
C THR A 455 -20.53 -26.92 15.51
N LEU A 456 -20.42 -25.72 16.08
CA LEU A 456 -21.35 -25.18 17.05
C LEU A 456 -21.80 -23.78 16.68
N PHE A 457 -23.11 -23.57 16.65
CA PHE A 457 -23.73 -22.26 16.51
C PHE A 457 -24.56 -21.94 17.77
N ASN A 458 -24.12 -20.95 18.55
CA ASN A 458 -24.85 -20.44 19.70
C ASN A 458 -25.52 -19.09 19.36
N ASN A 459 -26.85 -19.07 19.35
CA ASN A 459 -27.63 -17.86 19.22
C ASN A 459 -28.21 -17.42 20.56
N SER A 460 -27.83 -16.23 21.01
CA SER A 460 -28.46 -15.51 22.12
C SER A 460 -29.06 -14.17 21.69
N GLY A 461 -28.84 -13.74 20.45
CA GLY A 461 -29.34 -12.51 19.85
C GLY A 461 -30.47 -12.74 18.86
N THR A 462 -30.60 -11.85 17.87
CA THR A 462 -31.65 -11.93 16.85
C THR A 462 -31.12 -12.45 15.53
N ILE A 463 -31.75 -13.50 14.99
CA ILE A 463 -31.58 -13.98 13.62
C ILE A 463 -32.87 -13.72 12.89
N THR A 464 -32.81 -13.08 11.72
CA THR A 464 -33.97 -12.83 10.87
C THR A 464 -33.69 -13.28 9.44
N GLY A 465 -34.61 -14.07 8.89
CA GLY A 465 -34.47 -14.71 7.60
C GLY A 465 -35.64 -14.46 6.65
N GLY A 466 -35.32 -14.14 5.40
CA GLY A 466 -36.29 -14.19 4.31
C GLY A 466 -37.31 -13.03 4.27
N ASN A 467 -36.99 -11.90 4.92
CA ASN A 467 -37.84 -10.71 4.93
C ASN A 467 -37.99 -10.06 3.56
N LEU A 468 -36.94 -10.11 2.74
CA LEU A 468 -36.88 -9.42 1.44
C LEU A 468 -37.06 -10.35 0.24
N ALA A 469 -36.88 -11.66 0.44
CA ALA A 469 -37.14 -12.72 -0.53
C ALA A 469 -37.20 -14.07 0.19
N PRO A 470 -37.97 -15.06 -0.31
CA PRO A 470 -38.01 -16.39 0.27
C PRO A 470 -36.62 -17.03 0.33
N LEU A 471 -36.36 -17.74 1.42
CA LEU A 471 -35.22 -18.65 1.54
C LEU A 471 -35.69 -20.08 1.28
N ALA A 472 -34.83 -20.95 0.75
CA ALA A 472 -35.17 -22.38 0.71
C ALA A 472 -35.22 -22.97 2.13
N ARG A 473 -34.25 -22.60 2.96
CA ARG A 473 -34.11 -22.92 4.39
C ARG A 473 -33.45 -21.74 5.12
N LEU A 474 -33.92 -21.39 6.31
CA LEU A 474 -33.19 -20.42 7.15
C LEU A 474 -32.06 -21.12 7.90
N ILE A 475 -32.36 -22.20 8.63
CA ILE A 475 -31.35 -22.97 9.37
C ILE A 475 -31.35 -24.41 8.87
N TYR A 476 -30.16 -24.97 8.68
CA TYR A 476 -29.97 -26.37 8.35
C TYR A 476 -28.81 -26.93 9.18
N CYS A 477 -29.07 -27.98 9.95
CA CYS A 477 -28.06 -28.68 10.73
C CYS A 477 -27.86 -30.09 10.16
N GLN A 478 -26.62 -30.55 10.01
CA GLN A 478 -26.36 -31.90 9.51
C GLN A 478 -25.05 -32.54 10.02
N ASN A 479 -24.95 -33.85 9.87
CA ASN A 479 -23.75 -34.67 10.14
C ASN A 479 -23.10 -34.45 11.54
N GLY A 480 -23.90 -34.13 12.55
CA GLY A 480 -23.40 -33.86 13.91
C GLY A 480 -23.16 -32.39 14.25
N GLY A 481 -23.56 -31.46 13.40
CA GLY A 481 -23.54 -30.03 13.71
C GLY A 481 -24.59 -29.66 14.76
N ASP A 482 -24.21 -28.77 15.69
CA ASP A 482 -25.07 -28.35 16.80
C ASP A 482 -25.50 -26.89 16.69
N PHE A 483 -26.80 -26.64 16.73
CA PHE A 483 -27.37 -25.30 16.80
C PHE A 483 -28.12 -25.11 18.12
N ASN A 484 -27.75 -24.09 18.88
CA ASN A 484 -28.34 -23.73 20.16
C ASN A 484 -28.96 -22.33 20.09
N ASN A 485 -30.29 -22.24 20.18
CA ASN A 485 -30.98 -21.00 20.47
C ASN A 485 -31.24 -20.88 21.98
N THR A 486 -30.59 -19.94 22.65
CA THR A 486 -30.72 -19.74 24.11
C THR A 486 -31.98 -18.95 24.46
N ILE A 487 -32.33 -18.85 25.74
CA ILE A 487 -33.52 -18.15 26.24
C ILE A 487 -33.64 -16.69 25.78
N SER A 488 -32.53 -16.00 25.54
CA SER A 488 -32.52 -14.63 25.01
C SER A 488 -32.54 -14.58 23.49
N GLY A 489 -32.27 -15.71 22.83
CA GLY A 489 -32.21 -15.83 21.38
C GLY A 489 -33.58 -15.73 20.72
N THR A 490 -33.65 -14.98 19.64
CA THR A 490 -34.83 -14.83 18.78
C THR A 490 -34.50 -15.27 17.36
N ILE A 491 -35.35 -16.10 16.76
CA ILE A 491 -35.27 -16.51 15.36
C ILE A 491 -36.57 -16.09 14.68
N ASN A 492 -36.49 -15.23 13.68
CA ASN A 492 -37.62 -14.70 12.94
C ASN A 492 -37.54 -15.13 11.46
N GLY A 493 -38.58 -15.78 10.98
CA GLY A 493 -38.74 -16.18 9.59
C GLY A 493 -39.96 -15.58 8.95
N ASN A 494 -39.82 -15.01 7.76
CA ASN A 494 -41.00 -14.62 6.98
C ASN A 494 -41.52 -15.78 6.11
N ASP A 495 -42.84 -15.91 6.09
CA ASP A 495 -43.68 -17.10 5.83
C ASP A 495 -43.77 -17.60 4.37
N LEU A 496 -42.68 -17.55 3.61
CA LEU A 496 -42.68 -17.95 2.18
C LEU A 496 -41.78 -19.15 1.84
N SER A 497 -41.06 -19.72 2.82
CA SER A 497 -40.16 -20.87 2.63
C SER A 497 -40.83 -22.24 2.90
N VAL A 498 -40.47 -23.26 2.12
CA VAL A 498 -41.03 -24.63 2.21
C VAL A 498 -40.50 -25.43 3.42
N LEU A 499 -39.33 -25.07 3.96
CA LEU A 499 -38.81 -25.62 5.22
C LEU A 499 -38.03 -24.55 5.99
N PHE A 500 -38.46 -24.22 7.20
CA PHE A 500 -37.84 -23.15 7.99
C PHE A 500 -36.55 -23.60 8.70
N ILE A 501 -36.59 -24.80 9.29
CA ILE A 501 -35.47 -25.45 9.99
C ILE A 501 -35.39 -26.90 9.51
N GLY A 502 -34.21 -27.31 9.05
CA GLY A 502 -33.93 -28.71 8.69
C GLY A 502 -32.87 -29.32 9.61
N ILE A 503 -33.02 -30.62 9.91
CA ILE A 503 -32.08 -31.41 10.71
C ILE A 503 -31.90 -32.74 10.00
N ASP A 504 -30.69 -33.09 9.60
CA ASP A 504 -30.37 -34.36 8.96
C ASP A 504 -29.13 -35.04 9.59
N GLY A 505 -29.02 -36.37 9.49
CA GLY A 505 -27.84 -37.12 9.94
C GLY A 505 -27.80 -37.45 11.44
N SER A 506 -26.99 -38.46 11.79
CA SER A 506 -26.84 -38.92 13.19
C SER A 506 -26.01 -37.96 14.03
N GLY A 507 -26.45 -37.67 15.26
CA GLY A 507 -25.73 -36.85 16.23
C GLY A 507 -25.88 -35.34 16.06
N THR A 508 -26.73 -34.89 15.13
CA THR A 508 -27.06 -33.47 14.89
C THR A 508 -28.06 -32.99 15.96
N ASN A 509 -27.77 -31.89 16.67
CA ASN A 509 -28.70 -31.32 17.65
C ASN A 509 -29.20 -29.93 17.24
N PHE A 510 -30.50 -29.70 17.45
CA PHE A 510 -31.10 -28.37 17.43
C PHE A 510 -31.77 -28.12 18.78
N ASN A 511 -31.10 -27.36 19.64
CA ASN A 511 -31.59 -27.04 20.97
C ASN A 511 -32.23 -25.64 20.95
N ASN A 512 -33.47 -25.52 21.38
CA ASN A 512 -34.17 -24.24 21.42
C ASN A 512 -34.81 -23.99 22.78
N THR A 513 -34.30 -23.00 23.49
CA THR A 513 -34.90 -22.42 24.70
C THR A 513 -35.38 -20.99 24.47
N GLY A 514 -35.09 -20.39 23.32
CA GLY A 514 -35.49 -19.03 22.94
C GLY A 514 -36.78 -18.94 22.13
N LEU A 515 -37.04 -17.73 21.61
CA LEU A 515 -38.20 -17.43 20.79
C LEU A 515 -37.96 -17.80 19.32
N ILE A 516 -38.91 -18.51 18.73
CA ILE A 516 -39.00 -18.71 17.28
C ILE A 516 -40.32 -18.12 16.79
N THR A 517 -40.26 -17.20 15.83
CA THR A 517 -41.44 -16.67 15.12
C THR A 517 -41.32 -16.96 13.61
N GLY A 518 -42.43 -17.36 12.99
CA GLY A 518 -42.48 -17.79 11.58
C GLY A 518 -43.17 -19.14 11.41
N VAL A 519 -43.41 -19.56 10.17
CA VAL A 519 -44.07 -20.85 9.89
C VAL A 519 -43.07 -21.99 9.83
N ILE A 520 -43.14 -22.83 10.86
CA ILE A 520 -42.44 -24.10 10.93
C ILE A 520 -43.24 -25.12 10.11
N ARG A 521 -42.80 -25.41 8.88
CA ARG A 521 -43.37 -26.52 8.09
C ARG A 521 -42.61 -27.80 8.46
N PRO A 522 -43.25 -28.83 9.01
CA PRO A 522 -42.57 -30.07 9.31
C PRO A 522 -42.34 -30.84 8.01
N ALA A 523 -41.09 -30.90 7.53
CA ALA A 523 -40.65 -31.99 6.69
C ALA A 523 -39.62 -32.79 7.52
N LEU A 524 -40.01 -33.98 7.96
CA LEU A 524 -39.15 -34.93 8.69
C LEU A 524 -38.54 -34.40 9.99
N LEU A 525 -39.30 -33.63 10.77
CA LEU A 525 -38.95 -33.36 12.16
C LEU A 525 -39.24 -34.65 12.97
N ASN A 526 -38.22 -35.48 13.19
CA ASN A 526 -38.25 -36.46 14.29
C ASN A 526 -38.24 -35.65 15.61
N LEU A 527 -39.44 -35.28 16.05
CA LEU A 527 -39.76 -34.49 17.25
C LEU A 527 -39.42 -35.20 18.58
N GLU A 528 -38.44 -36.10 18.61
CA GLU A 528 -38.08 -36.84 19.84
C GLU A 528 -37.11 -36.09 20.77
N TYR A 529 -36.55 -34.94 20.37
CA TYR A 529 -35.57 -34.21 21.18
C TYR A 529 -35.81 -32.69 21.23
N ILE A 530 -37.01 -32.27 21.61
CA ILE A 530 -37.20 -30.93 22.19
C ILE A 530 -37.28 -31.13 23.71
N SER A 531 -36.16 -30.87 24.41
CA SER A 531 -36.11 -30.76 25.87
C SER A 531 -35.96 -29.31 26.30
#